data_AF-A0A2E6X7D9-F1
#
_entry.id   AF-A0A2E6X7D9-F1
#
_cell.length_a   1.000
_cell.length_b   1.000
_cell.length_c   1.000
_cell.angle_alpha   90.00
_cell.angle_beta   90.00
_cell.angle_gamma   90.00
#
_symmetry.space_group_name_H-M   'P 1'
#
loop_
_entity.id
_entity.type
_entity.pdbx_description
1 polymer ?
#
loop_
_entity_poly.entity_id
_entity_poly.type
_entity_poly.pdbx_seq_one_letter_code
_entity_poly.pdbx_strand_id
1 'polypeptide(L)'
;MKCDKNMSLEECELAILRYVVDTAGQVQGTKFINDPKIIQIIKIVEQFLRNKRRICYGGTAINNILPKKDQFYDKKVELPDYDFFSPDALKDAKNLADIYVSKGFEEVEAKAGIHHGTYKVYVNFIPVADITQLTPEIYKTLIKKSIKVGGIFYAPPDYLRMGMYLELSRPMGDTSRWEKVLKRLTLLNKNYPLKGLNCDKIQIQRLFGSVKHTNSDKLFNIIRDCLIKEKCVFFGALANKLYLKTLPKFKNKTIPRIPDFDVLSSDPRKTANIIKKKLKQIGLNSVYTVMKKGIGEIIAPHYEVKIGSETVAFIYQPLACHSYNVIKIGKRNIRIATIDTMLSFYLAFIHVNRPYYDPNRILCMSEFLFKVQEKNRLEQKGLLKRFSVNCIGEQATMASIRAEKSKKYFELKDKRGTSEYEEYFLHYTPSEKKGKKTRSKKKTTRKKTKRKRRRKKPTRRRKRRKTRRGRRRTRRGRKNTRRKKRRKRRRKRGMINRFFKNLGF
;
A
#
# COMPACT_ATOMS: atom_id res chain seq x y z
N MET A 1 -19.40 27.62 21.64
CA MET A 1 -18.56 28.47 20.76
C MET A 1 -17.71 29.39 21.62
N LYS A 2 -16.48 29.69 21.23
CA LYS A 2 -15.66 30.79 21.77
C LYS A 2 -14.81 31.36 20.63
N CYS A 3 -15.03 32.62 20.26
CA CYS A 3 -13.91 33.46 19.86
C CYS A 3 -13.29 33.93 21.19
N ASP A 4 -11.96 33.82 21.31
CA ASP A 4 -11.26 34.35 22.49
C ASP A 4 -10.98 35.85 22.28
N LYS A 5 -10.77 36.60 23.36
CA LYS A 5 -10.40 38.04 23.30
C LYS A 5 -9.05 38.28 22.61
N ASN A 6 -8.26 37.21 22.46
CA ASN A 6 -6.92 37.22 21.88
C ASN A 6 -6.90 36.79 20.39
N MET A 7 -8.05 36.52 19.78
CA MET A 7 -8.15 36.12 18.35
C MET A 7 -8.37 37.33 17.46
N SER A 8 -7.82 37.31 16.23
CA SER A 8 -8.15 38.33 15.22
C SER A 8 -9.60 38.22 14.74
N LEU A 9 -10.10 39.24 14.03
CA LEU A 9 -11.44 39.21 13.45
C LEU A 9 -11.58 38.10 12.41
N GLU A 10 -10.55 37.90 11.59
CA GLU A 10 -10.44 36.83 10.58
C GLU A 10 -10.34 35.44 11.24
N GLU A 11 -9.61 35.32 12.36
CA GLU A 11 -9.55 34.07 13.12
C GLU A 11 -10.91 33.73 13.77
N CYS A 12 -11.63 34.74 14.25
CA CYS A 12 -12.98 34.58 14.79
C CYS A 12 -13.98 34.19 13.69
N GLU A 13 -13.96 34.85 12.53
CA GLU A 13 -14.78 34.48 11.37
C GLU A 13 -14.50 33.04 10.93
N LEU A 14 -13.23 32.63 10.82
CA LEU A 14 -12.85 31.25 10.50
C LEU A 14 -13.29 30.24 11.58
N ALA A 15 -13.30 30.64 12.86
CA ALA A 15 -13.82 29.80 13.94
C ALA A 15 -15.35 29.62 13.87
N ILE A 16 -16.08 30.69 13.55
CA ILE A 16 -17.54 30.65 13.29
C ILE A 16 -17.84 29.75 12.09
N LEU A 17 -17.14 29.95 10.96
CA LEU A 17 -17.33 29.15 9.75
C LEU A 17 -17.07 27.66 10.01
N ARG A 18 -15.99 27.31 10.71
CA ARG A 18 -15.69 25.93 11.10
C ARG A 18 -16.82 25.33 11.96
N TYR A 19 -17.28 26.05 12.98
CA TYR A 19 -18.38 25.60 13.84
C TYR A 19 -19.68 25.36 13.06
N VAL A 20 -20.02 26.24 12.11
CA VAL A 20 -21.21 26.09 11.25
C VAL A 20 -21.06 24.90 10.30
N VAL A 21 -19.87 24.70 9.71
CA VAL A 21 -19.56 23.54 8.84
C VAL A 21 -19.66 22.22 9.61
N ASP A 22 -19.07 22.15 10.81
CA ASP A 22 -19.14 20.97 11.68
C ASP A 22 -20.59 20.66 12.09
N THR A 23 -21.37 21.70 12.46
CA THR A 23 -22.79 21.57 12.83
C THR A 23 -23.64 21.08 11.65
N ALA A 24 -23.44 21.66 10.46
CA ALA A 24 -24.13 21.24 9.24
C ALA A 24 -23.78 19.79 8.86
N GLY A 25 -22.51 19.40 9.01
CA GLY A 25 -22.05 18.03 8.82
C GLY A 25 -22.71 17.05 9.79
N GLN A 26 -22.84 17.41 11.07
CA GLN A 26 -23.55 16.60 12.07
C GLN A 26 -25.03 16.38 11.70
N VAL A 27 -25.74 17.43 11.30
CA VAL A 27 -27.16 17.32 10.90
C VAL A 27 -27.32 16.46 9.65
N GLN A 28 -26.50 16.66 8.63
CA GLN A 28 -26.55 15.87 7.38
C GLN A 28 -26.20 14.40 7.62
N GLY A 29 -25.11 14.13 8.36
CA GLY A 29 -24.69 12.77 8.70
C GLY A 29 -25.73 12.03 9.53
N THR A 30 -26.29 12.69 10.57
CA THR A 30 -27.37 12.11 11.39
C THR A 30 -28.61 11.76 10.56
N LYS A 31 -29.00 12.63 9.61
CA LYS A 31 -30.12 12.35 8.71
C LYS A 31 -29.83 11.19 7.76
N PHE A 32 -28.60 11.07 7.27
CA PHE A 32 -28.17 9.98 6.38
C PHE A 32 -28.10 8.63 7.11
N ILE A 33 -27.48 8.56 8.29
CA ILE A 33 -27.33 7.31 9.05
C ILE A 33 -28.65 6.74 9.54
N ASN A 34 -29.63 7.60 9.83
CA ASN A 34 -30.96 7.18 10.27
C ASN A 34 -31.91 6.76 9.13
N ASP A 35 -31.51 6.84 7.86
CA ASP A 35 -32.28 6.28 6.75
C ASP A 35 -32.36 4.73 6.91
N PRO A 36 -33.58 4.13 6.93
CA PRO A 36 -33.75 2.68 7.09
C PRO A 36 -32.94 1.83 6.09
N LYS A 37 -32.71 2.31 4.86
CA LYS A 37 -31.89 1.65 3.85
C LYS A 37 -30.42 1.67 4.22
N ILE A 38 -29.92 2.75 4.81
CA ILE A 38 -28.53 2.86 5.30
C ILE A 38 -28.32 1.94 6.51
N ILE A 39 -29.26 1.94 7.46
CA ILE A 39 -29.27 1.00 8.59
C ILE A 39 -29.26 -0.46 8.10
N GLN A 40 -30.06 -0.78 7.07
CA GLN A 40 -30.08 -2.11 6.45
C GLN A 40 -28.75 -2.45 5.74
N ILE A 41 -28.13 -1.48 5.05
CA ILE A 41 -26.83 -1.65 4.40
C ILE A 41 -25.75 -2.04 5.42
N ILE A 42 -25.65 -1.28 6.51
CA ILE A 42 -24.70 -1.53 7.62
C ILE A 42 -24.94 -2.92 8.22
N LYS A 43 -26.19 -3.26 8.55
CA LYS A 43 -26.55 -4.58 9.11
C LYS A 43 -26.14 -5.74 8.20
N ILE A 44 -26.24 -5.60 6.87
CA ILE A 44 -25.86 -6.64 5.91
C ILE A 44 -24.33 -6.85 5.88
N VAL A 45 -23.53 -5.79 5.78
CA VAL A 45 -22.05 -5.94 5.77
C VAL A 45 -21.53 -6.44 7.13
N GLU A 46 -22.08 -5.96 8.24
CA GLU A 46 -21.74 -6.50 9.56
C GLU A 46 -22.08 -7.99 9.69
N GLN A 47 -23.24 -8.43 9.20
CA GLN A 47 -23.59 -9.86 9.26
C GLN A 47 -22.73 -10.71 8.32
N PHE A 48 -22.33 -10.16 7.16
CA PHE A 48 -21.36 -10.80 6.29
C PHE A 48 -20.00 -10.98 6.98
N LEU A 49 -19.49 -9.92 7.62
CA LEU A 49 -18.24 -9.94 8.41
C LEU A 49 -18.27 -11.01 9.52
N ARG A 50 -19.38 -11.10 10.27
CA ARG A 50 -19.63 -12.12 11.29
C ARG A 50 -19.62 -13.53 10.68
N ASN A 51 -20.48 -13.79 9.70
CA ASN A 51 -20.68 -15.12 9.10
C ASN A 51 -19.42 -15.64 8.39
N LYS A 52 -18.72 -14.77 7.64
CA LYS A 52 -17.49 -15.11 6.90
C LYS A 52 -16.23 -14.99 7.78
N ARG A 53 -16.36 -14.55 9.04
CA ARG A 53 -15.28 -14.32 10.01
C ARG A 53 -14.14 -13.47 9.45
N ARG A 54 -14.48 -12.38 8.73
CA ARG A 54 -13.49 -11.49 8.08
C ARG A 54 -12.89 -10.49 9.06
N ILE A 55 -11.66 -10.05 8.76
CA ILE A 55 -10.84 -9.25 9.67
C ILE A 55 -10.85 -7.80 9.22
N CYS A 56 -11.61 -6.95 9.90
CA CYS A 56 -11.57 -5.50 9.65
C CYS A 56 -10.19 -4.91 10.00
N TYR A 57 -9.73 -3.94 9.21
CA TYR A 57 -8.49 -3.19 9.46
C TYR A 57 -8.74 -1.68 9.39
N GLY A 58 -7.68 -0.89 9.23
CA GLY A 58 -7.78 0.52 8.89
C GLY A 58 -8.33 1.39 10.02
N GLY A 59 -8.94 2.52 9.65
CA GLY A 59 -9.48 3.48 10.63
C GLY A 59 -10.59 2.86 11.48
N THR A 60 -11.47 2.11 10.84
CA THR A 60 -12.65 1.49 11.47
C THR A 60 -12.24 0.41 12.46
N ALA A 61 -11.19 -0.38 12.19
CA ALA A 61 -10.68 -1.33 13.19
C ALA A 61 -10.05 -0.65 14.40
N ILE A 62 -9.19 0.36 14.19
CA ILE A 62 -8.59 1.12 15.29
C ILE A 62 -9.70 1.72 16.17
N ASN A 63 -10.73 2.32 15.57
CA ASN A 63 -11.84 2.89 16.32
C ASN A 63 -12.61 1.84 17.15
N ASN A 64 -12.98 0.71 16.54
CA ASN A 64 -13.86 -0.27 17.20
C ASN A 64 -13.20 -1.08 18.33
N ILE A 65 -11.86 -1.15 18.39
CA ILE A 65 -11.15 -1.77 19.51
C ILE A 65 -10.85 -0.80 20.66
N LEU A 66 -10.97 0.52 20.46
CA LEU A 66 -10.71 1.51 21.50
C LEU A 66 -11.88 1.59 22.51
N PRO A 67 -11.63 1.86 23.79
CA PRO A 67 -12.69 2.16 24.76
C PRO A 67 -13.56 3.34 24.29
N LYS A 68 -14.86 3.33 24.58
CA LYS A 68 -15.84 4.32 24.04
C LYS A 68 -15.37 5.78 24.12
N LYS A 69 -14.78 6.19 25.25
CA LYS A 69 -14.27 7.56 25.49
C LYS A 69 -13.04 7.96 24.64
N ASP A 70 -12.37 6.98 24.06
CA ASP A 70 -11.18 7.10 23.22
C ASP A 70 -11.52 6.76 21.74
N GLN A 71 -12.79 6.65 21.37
CA GLN A 71 -13.22 6.50 19.96
C GLN A 71 -13.26 7.88 19.27
N PHE A 72 -12.93 7.90 17.97
CA PHE A 72 -12.76 9.09 17.14
C PHE A 72 -13.66 9.12 15.89
N TYR A 73 -14.56 8.14 15.75
CA TYR A 73 -15.64 8.16 14.77
C TYR A 73 -16.99 8.12 15.51
N ASP A 74 -17.92 9.01 15.19
CA ASP A 74 -19.29 8.96 15.72
C ASP A 74 -20.21 8.18 14.78
N LYS A 75 -20.56 6.96 15.19
CA LYS A 75 -21.46 6.06 14.46
C LYS A 75 -22.89 6.56 14.30
N LYS A 76 -23.27 7.65 14.96
CA LYS A 76 -24.57 8.33 14.76
C LYS A 76 -24.55 9.27 13.54
N VAL A 77 -23.37 9.70 13.11
CA VAL A 77 -23.16 10.75 12.10
C VAL A 77 -22.39 10.23 10.88
N GLU A 78 -21.37 9.40 11.11
CA GLU A 78 -20.45 8.91 10.08
C GLU A 78 -20.77 7.48 9.65
N LEU A 79 -20.74 7.21 8.34
CA LEU A 79 -20.88 5.85 7.80
C LEU A 79 -19.61 5.04 8.10
N PRO A 80 -19.70 3.86 8.70
CA PRO A 80 -18.51 3.05 8.96
C PRO A 80 -17.86 2.55 7.67
N ASP A 81 -16.63 3.00 7.41
CA ASP A 81 -15.81 2.60 6.26
C ASP A 81 -15.24 1.18 6.49
N TYR A 82 -15.87 0.15 5.93
CA TYR A 82 -15.51 -1.25 6.18
C TYR A 82 -14.35 -1.75 5.31
N ASP A 83 -13.15 -1.27 5.62
CA ASP A 83 -11.86 -1.93 5.35
C ASP A 83 -11.84 -3.36 5.95
N PHE A 84 -11.75 -4.43 5.16
CA PHE A 84 -11.51 -5.78 5.69
C PHE A 84 -10.68 -6.73 4.81
N PHE A 85 -9.91 -7.60 5.46
CA PHE A 85 -9.14 -8.66 4.80
C PHE A 85 -9.99 -9.90 4.53
N SER A 86 -9.73 -10.56 3.41
CA SER A 86 -10.23 -11.89 3.09
C SER A 86 -9.14 -12.77 2.44
N PRO A 87 -9.13 -14.10 2.67
CA PRO A 87 -8.31 -15.03 1.91
C PRO A 87 -8.89 -15.33 0.52
N ASP A 88 -10.09 -14.85 0.21
CA ASP A 88 -10.81 -15.05 -1.07
C ASP A 88 -11.62 -13.78 -1.39
N ALA A 89 -10.91 -12.67 -1.59
CA ALA A 89 -11.49 -11.33 -1.64
C ALA A 89 -12.35 -11.08 -2.89
N LEU A 90 -11.94 -11.64 -4.03
CA LEU A 90 -12.70 -11.56 -5.30
C LEU A 90 -14.08 -12.22 -5.16
N LYS A 91 -14.14 -13.43 -4.59
CA LYS A 91 -15.39 -14.16 -4.39
C LYS A 91 -16.26 -13.49 -3.33
N ASP A 92 -15.66 -12.96 -2.26
CA ASP A 92 -16.42 -12.26 -1.23
C ASP A 92 -17.04 -10.95 -1.70
N ALA A 93 -16.36 -10.18 -2.56
CA ALA A 93 -16.93 -8.99 -3.17
C ALA A 93 -18.18 -9.32 -4.01
N LYS A 94 -18.13 -10.43 -4.77
CA LYS A 94 -19.29 -10.96 -5.51
C LYS A 94 -20.40 -11.44 -4.57
N ASN A 95 -20.07 -12.26 -3.58
CA ASN A 95 -21.02 -12.78 -2.58
C ASN A 95 -21.76 -11.64 -1.87
N LEU A 96 -21.05 -10.57 -1.48
CA LEU A 96 -21.64 -9.43 -0.77
C LEU A 96 -22.59 -8.64 -1.70
N ALA A 97 -22.20 -8.40 -2.95
CA ALA A 97 -23.06 -7.79 -3.96
C ALA A 97 -24.32 -8.63 -4.24
N ASP A 98 -24.19 -9.96 -4.37
CA ASP A 98 -25.32 -10.87 -4.55
C ASP A 98 -26.29 -10.84 -3.35
N ILE A 99 -25.76 -10.71 -2.12
CA ILE A 99 -26.60 -10.57 -0.91
C ILE A 99 -27.41 -9.26 -0.96
N TYR A 100 -26.81 -8.13 -1.35
CA TYR A 100 -27.55 -6.87 -1.52
C TYR A 100 -28.66 -6.98 -2.58
N VAL A 101 -28.36 -7.58 -3.74
CA VAL A 101 -29.35 -7.82 -4.82
C VAL A 101 -30.39 -8.90 -4.46
N SER A 102 -30.14 -9.70 -3.42
CA SER A 102 -31.14 -10.60 -2.80
C SER A 102 -32.04 -9.90 -1.78
N LYS A 103 -31.62 -8.74 -1.26
CA LYS A 103 -32.35 -7.93 -0.26
C LYS A 103 -33.08 -6.71 -0.85
N GLY A 104 -33.20 -6.63 -2.18
CA GLY A 104 -33.98 -5.61 -2.89
C GLY A 104 -33.21 -4.35 -3.27
N PHE A 105 -31.88 -4.33 -3.13
CA PHE A 105 -31.06 -3.23 -3.64
C PHE A 105 -30.83 -3.38 -5.15
N GLU A 106 -31.07 -2.32 -5.91
CA GLU A 106 -31.08 -2.34 -7.38
C GLU A 106 -29.69 -2.04 -7.95
N GLU A 107 -29.12 -0.91 -7.55
CA GLU A 107 -27.83 -0.38 -8.02
C GLU A 107 -26.67 -0.92 -7.16
N VAL A 108 -26.23 -2.14 -7.47
CA VAL A 108 -25.17 -2.84 -6.72
C VAL A 108 -24.02 -3.24 -7.65
N GLU A 109 -22.82 -2.81 -7.30
CA GLU A 109 -21.60 -3.03 -8.09
C GLU A 109 -20.45 -3.50 -7.19
N ALA A 110 -19.81 -4.61 -7.53
CA ALA A 110 -18.49 -4.97 -7.04
C ALA A 110 -17.44 -4.69 -8.14
N LYS A 111 -16.41 -3.90 -7.86
CA LYS A 111 -15.35 -3.58 -8.83
C LYS A 111 -13.94 -3.65 -8.24
N ALA A 112 -12.94 -3.86 -9.10
CA ALA A 112 -11.53 -3.84 -8.70
C ALA A 112 -11.10 -2.42 -8.28
N GLY A 113 -10.43 -2.33 -7.13
CA GLY A 113 -9.86 -1.10 -6.60
C GLY A 113 -8.64 -0.61 -7.38
N ILE A 114 -7.99 0.45 -6.87
CA ILE A 114 -6.76 1.02 -7.46
C ILE A 114 -5.62 0.00 -7.39
N HIS A 115 -5.42 -0.60 -6.21
CA HIS A 115 -4.44 -1.64 -5.97
C HIS A 115 -4.98 -3.02 -6.40
N HIS A 116 -4.07 -3.89 -6.84
CA HIS A 116 -4.41 -5.27 -7.20
C HIS A 116 -4.88 -6.06 -5.96
N GLY A 117 -5.79 -7.03 -6.14
CA GLY A 117 -6.32 -7.82 -5.03
C GLY A 117 -7.21 -7.06 -4.04
N THR A 118 -7.46 -5.76 -4.23
CA THR A 118 -8.45 -4.98 -3.47
C THR A 118 -9.70 -4.79 -4.30
N TYR A 119 -10.88 -5.01 -3.73
CA TYR A 119 -12.18 -4.87 -4.41
C TYR A 119 -13.11 -3.98 -3.59
N LYS A 120 -13.84 -3.10 -4.26
CA LYS A 120 -14.80 -2.17 -3.67
C LYS A 120 -16.23 -2.62 -3.97
N VAL A 121 -17.09 -2.67 -2.95
CA VAL A 121 -18.53 -2.94 -3.11
C VAL A 121 -19.31 -1.65 -2.88
N TYR A 122 -20.18 -1.32 -3.84
CA TYR A 122 -21.07 -0.17 -3.82
C TYR A 122 -22.53 -0.62 -3.80
N VAL A 123 -23.37 0.12 -3.08
CA VAL A 123 -24.83 -0.09 -3.00
C VAL A 123 -25.49 1.28 -3.10
N ASN A 124 -26.38 1.48 -4.07
CA ASN A 124 -27.00 2.78 -4.39
C ASN A 124 -25.96 3.90 -4.47
N PHE A 125 -24.85 3.64 -5.18
CA PHE A 125 -23.65 4.50 -5.35
C PHE A 125 -22.83 4.79 -4.09
N ILE A 126 -23.27 4.36 -2.90
CA ILE A 126 -22.54 4.51 -1.64
C ILE A 126 -21.43 3.45 -1.57
N PRO A 127 -20.17 3.79 -1.24
CA PRO A 127 -19.13 2.80 -0.96
C PRO A 127 -19.43 2.12 0.39
N VAL A 128 -19.54 0.79 0.39
CA VAL A 128 -19.94 0.01 1.58
C VAL A 128 -18.78 -0.80 2.17
N ALA A 129 -17.87 -1.31 1.34
CA ALA A 129 -16.76 -2.14 1.80
C ALA A 129 -15.55 -2.11 0.85
N ASP A 130 -14.36 -2.14 1.44
CA ASP A 130 -13.08 -2.37 0.79
C ASP A 130 -12.53 -3.73 1.22
N ILE A 131 -12.52 -4.68 0.29
CA ILE A 131 -12.18 -6.08 0.54
C ILE A 131 -10.79 -6.35 -0.03
N THR A 132 -9.80 -6.48 0.86
CA THR A 132 -8.39 -6.65 0.48
C THR A 132 -7.96 -8.11 0.61
N GLN A 133 -7.39 -8.65 -0.47
CA GLN A 133 -6.82 -10.00 -0.50
C GLN A 133 -5.62 -10.12 0.45
N LEU A 134 -5.65 -11.12 1.33
CA LEU A 134 -4.54 -11.49 2.19
C LEU A 134 -4.12 -12.94 1.90
N THR A 135 -2.85 -13.30 2.11
CA THR A 135 -2.45 -14.70 1.92
C THR A 135 -3.04 -15.58 3.02
N PRO A 136 -3.41 -16.86 2.74
CA PRO A 136 -3.93 -17.76 3.77
C PRO A 136 -2.98 -17.96 4.97
N GLU A 137 -1.65 -17.90 4.75
CA GLU A 137 -0.62 -17.96 5.80
C GLU A 137 -0.75 -16.80 6.80
N ILE A 138 -0.81 -15.56 6.30
CA ILE A 138 -0.92 -14.37 7.14
C ILE A 138 -2.33 -14.29 7.74
N TYR A 139 -3.38 -14.58 6.97
CA TYR A 139 -4.76 -14.56 7.45
C TYR A 139 -5.00 -15.54 8.62
N LYS A 140 -4.47 -16.78 8.52
CA LYS A 140 -4.52 -17.79 9.59
C LYS A 140 -3.76 -17.35 10.86
N THR A 141 -2.78 -16.46 10.72
CA THR A 141 -2.02 -15.88 11.83
C THR A 141 -2.77 -14.69 12.47
N LEU A 142 -3.36 -13.80 11.65
CA LEU A 142 -4.11 -12.64 12.16
C LEU A 142 -5.44 -13.02 12.81
N ILE A 143 -6.20 -13.97 12.26
CA ILE A 143 -7.52 -14.37 12.82
C ILE A 143 -7.38 -14.99 14.22
N LYS A 144 -6.21 -15.58 14.55
CA LYS A 144 -5.90 -16.10 15.89
C LYS A 144 -5.60 -15.00 16.90
N LYS A 145 -5.05 -13.86 16.45
CA LYS A 145 -4.68 -12.71 17.29
C LYS A 145 -5.72 -11.57 17.27
N SER A 146 -6.74 -11.66 16.41
CA SER A 146 -7.72 -10.59 16.19
C SER A 146 -8.63 -10.37 17.40
N ILE A 147 -8.97 -9.12 17.68
CA ILE A 147 -9.90 -8.73 18.74
C ILE A 147 -11.32 -8.88 18.20
N LYS A 148 -12.21 -9.55 18.95
CA LYS A 148 -13.61 -9.76 18.55
C LYS A 148 -14.53 -8.79 19.29
N VAL A 149 -15.22 -7.91 18.57
CA VAL A 149 -16.18 -6.94 19.15
C VAL A 149 -17.49 -7.01 18.36
N GLY A 150 -18.64 -7.15 19.04
CA GLY A 150 -19.95 -7.23 18.38
C GLY A 150 -20.08 -8.38 17.37
N GLY A 151 -19.33 -9.48 17.59
CA GLY A 151 -19.24 -10.62 16.67
C GLY A 151 -18.22 -10.48 15.53
N ILE A 152 -17.78 -9.26 15.21
CA ILE A 152 -16.85 -8.94 14.13
C ILE A 152 -15.40 -9.08 14.62
N PHE A 153 -14.49 -9.54 13.75
CA PHE A 153 -13.07 -9.66 14.05
C PHE A 153 -12.31 -8.44 13.53
N TYR A 154 -11.43 -7.86 14.36
CA TYR A 154 -10.61 -6.69 14.06
C TYR A 154 -9.14 -7.04 14.17
N ALA A 155 -8.32 -6.52 13.24
CA ALA A 155 -6.90 -6.83 13.16
C ALA A 155 -6.17 -6.52 14.49
N PRO A 156 -5.20 -7.34 14.92
CA PRO A 156 -4.50 -7.15 16.19
C PRO A 156 -3.81 -5.77 16.26
N PRO A 157 -3.71 -5.14 17.46
CA PRO A 157 -3.09 -3.83 17.64
C PRO A 157 -1.71 -3.68 16.98
N ASP A 158 -0.86 -4.70 17.04
CA ASP A 158 0.48 -4.65 16.42
C ASP A 158 0.46 -4.68 14.90
N TYR A 159 -0.57 -5.26 14.27
CA TYR A 159 -0.75 -5.18 12.82
C TYR A 159 -1.27 -3.79 12.41
N LEU A 160 -2.15 -3.19 13.21
CA LEU A 160 -2.61 -1.82 13.02
C LEU A 160 -1.44 -0.82 13.22
N ARG A 161 -0.56 -1.05 14.20
CA ARG A 161 0.73 -0.34 14.34
C ARG A 161 1.61 -0.53 13.11
N MET A 162 1.81 -1.76 12.64
CA MET A 162 2.63 -2.06 11.47
C MET A 162 2.22 -1.21 10.27
N GLY A 163 0.92 -1.15 9.96
CA GLY A 163 0.38 -0.30 8.89
C GLY A 163 0.57 1.21 9.13
N MET A 164 0.40 1.69 10.37
CA MET A 164 0.61 3.11 10.69
C MET A 164 2.09 3.52 10.61
N TYR A 165 3.01 2.69 11.13
CA TYR A 165 4.45 2.90 10.98
C TYR A 165 4.90 2.78 9.51
N LEU A 166 4.29 1.87 8.74
CA LEU A 166 4.55 1.72 7.31
C LEU A 166 4.28 3.05 6.57
N GLU A 167 3.13 3.68 6.80
CA GLU A 167 2.79 4.97 6.19
C GLU A 167 3.72 6.10 6.67
N LEU A 168 3.97 6.23 7.98
CA LEU A 168 4.92 7.22 8.52
C LEU A 168 6.37 7.00 8.04
N SER A 169 6.71 5.79 7.60
CA SER A 169 8.03 5.45 7.05
C SER A 169 8.20 5.81 5.57
N ARG A 170 7.14 6.22 4.85
CA ARG A 170 7.10 6.39 3.39
C ARG A 170 7.01 7.87 2.97
N PRO A 171 8.12 8.64 2.95
CA PRO A 171 8.10 10.08 2.62
C PRO A 171 7.73 10.40 1.17
N MET A 172 7.77 9.40 0.27
CA MET A 172 7.30 9.52 -1.12
C MET A 172 5.88 8.97 -1.32
N GLY A 173 5.25 8.47 -0.25
CA GLY A 173 3.86 8.00 -0.23
C GLY A 173 2.88 9.15 0.01
N ASP A 174 1.69 8.83 0.52
CA ASP A 174 0.67 9.84 0.81
C ASP A 174 0.91 10.52 2.18
N THR A 175 1.84 11.47 2.18
CA THR A 175 2.20 12.24 3.37
C THR A 175 1.07 13.11 3.93
N SER A 176 0.01 13.38 3.15
CA SER A 176 -1.18 14.11 3.64
C SER A 176 -1.89 13.37 4.78
N ARG A 177 -1.73 12.04 4.85
CA ARG A 177 -2.33 11.18 5.87
C ARG A 177 -1.53 11.15 7.18
N TRP A 178 -0.28 11.63 7.20
CA TRP A 178 0.65 11.43 8.32
C TRP A 178 0.14 11.98 9.65
N GLU A 179 -0.51 13.13 9.67
CA GLU A 179 -1.08 13.70 10.91
C GLU A 179 -2.21 12.81 11.47
N LYS A 180 -3.16 12.40 10.61
CA LYS A 180 -4.27 11.50 10.94
C LYS A 180 -3.77 10.12 11.41
N VAL A 181 -2.69 9.63 10.80
CA VAL A 181 -2.00 8.39 11.19
C VAL A 181 -1.31 8.53 12.55
N LEU A 182 -0.56 9.61 12.79
CA LEU A 182 0.17 9.83 14.04
C LEU A 182 -0.76 10.02 15.24
N LYS A 183 -1.87 10.75 15.07
CA LYS A 183 -2.94 10.89 16.08
C LYS A 183 -3.51 9.53 16.48
N ARG A 184 -3.87 8.69 15.50
CA ARG A 184 -4.40 7.33 15.71
C ARG A 184 -3.38 6.37 16.32
N LEU A 185 -2.11 6.44 15.91
CA LEU A 185 -1.02 5.64 16.45
C LEU A 185 -0.77 5.94 17.93
N THR A 186 -0.76 7.23 18.30
CA THR A 186 -0.61 7.68 19.69
C THR A 186 -1.73 7.13 20.57
N LEU A 187 -2.97 7.23 20.09
CA LEU A 187 -4.18 6.76 20.78
C LEU A 187 -4.23 5.22 20.90
N LEU A 188 -3.79 4.49 19.87
CA LEU A 188 -3.67 3.04 19.91
C LEU A 188 -2.56 2.59 20.88
N ASN A 189 -1.44 3.31 20.96
CA ASN A 189 -0.35 3.00 21.87
C ASN A 189 -0.69 3.30 23.34
N LYS A 190 -1.49 4.34 23.61
CA LYS A 190 -2.07 4.64 24.94
C LYS A 190 -2.91 3.46 25.46
N ASN A 191 -3.84 2.95 24.65
CA ASN A 191 -4.81 1.93 25.08
C ASN A 191 -4.29 0.50 24.96
N TYR A 192 -3.34 0.26 24.06
CA TYR A 192 -2.66 -1.02 23.89
C TYR A 192 -1.15 -0.79 23.90
N PRO A 193 -0.46 -0.75 25.07
CA PRO A 193 0.98 -0.56 25.09
C PRO A 193 1.72 -1.64 24.29
N LEU A 194 2.68 -1.24 23.45
CA LEU A 194 3.56 -2.17 22.73
C LEU A 194 4.53 -2.80 23.75
N LYS A 195 4.33 -4.09 24.07
CA LYS A 195 5.14 -4.84 25.03
C LYS A 195 5.46 -6.25 24.53
N GLY A 196 6.66 -6.74 24.85
CA GLY A 196 7.00 -8.16 24.78
C GLY A 196 6.98 -8.83 26.16
N LEU A 197 7.21 -10.15 26.18
CA LEU A 197 7.27 -10.95 27.41
C LEU A 197 8.72 -11.04 27.90
N ASN A 198 8.97 -10.66 29.16
CA ASN A 198 10.26 -10.79 29.85
C ASN A 198 11.46 -10.11 29.13
N CYS A 199 11.23 -8.97 28.48
CA CYS A 199 12.21 -8.33 27.59
C CYS A 199 13.59 -8.03 28.21
N ASP A 200 13.67 -7.75 29.52
CA ASP A 200 14.95 -7.54 30.22
C ASP A 200 15.87 -8.78 30.21
N LYS A 201 15.33 -9.98 29.93
CA LYS A 201 16.08 -11.24 29.81
C LYS A 201 16.44 -11.61 28.36
N ILE A 202 16.01 -10.85 27.35
CA ILE A 202 16.14 -11.23 25.93
C ILE A 202 17.34 -10.57 25.25
N GLN A 203 18.10 -11.36 24.49
CA GLN A 203 19.18 -10.85 23.66
C GLN A 203 18.66 -10.24 22.35
N ILE A 204 18.96 -8.96 22.13
CA ILE A 204 18.56 -8.19 20.93
C ILE A 204 19.26 -8.66 19.64
N GLN A 205 20.32 -9.46 19.74
CA GLN A 205 20.99 -10.11 18.60
C GLN A 205 20.52 -11.55 18.43
N ARG A 206 20.66 -12.12 17.24
CA ARG A 206 20.70 -13.59 17.15
C ARG A 206 21.95 -14.07 17.86
N LEU A 207 21.80 -15.01 18.80
CA LEU A 207 22.93 -15.82 19.24
C LEU A 207 23.35 -16.66 18.04
N PHE A 208 24.60 -16.51 17.61
CA PHE A 208 25.23 -17.47 16.70
C PHE A 208 25.38 -18.78 17.48
N GLY A 209 25.13 -19.92 16.82
CA GLY A 209 25.23 -21.22 17.46
C GLY A 209 26.66 -21.48 17.90
N SER A 210 26.92 -21.44 19.22
CA SER A 210 28.08 -21.94 19.99
C SER A 210 29.52 -21.67 19.53
N VAL A 211 29.77 -21.11 18.34
CA VAL A 211 31.12 -20.95 17.79
C VAL A 211 31.69 -19.58 18.14
N LYS A 212 32.61 -19.56 19.12
CA LYS A 212 33.58 -18.48 19.33
C LYS A 212 34.56 -18.42 18.15
N HIS A 213 34.12 -17.95 16.98
CA HIS A 213 35.02 -17.70 15.87
C HIS A 213 36.08 -16.67 16.28
N THR A 214 37.35 -17.08 16.33
CA THR A 214 38.54 -16.24 16.58
C THR A 214 38.74 -15.10 15.58
N ASN A 215 37.88 -14.98 14.57
CA ASN A 215 37.84 -13.91 13.57
C ASN A 215 36.48 -13.17 13.49
N SER A 216 35.59 -13.29 14.49
CA SER A 216 34.25 -12.66 14.49
C SER A 216 34.32 -11.14 14.21
N ASP A 217 35.28 -10.45 14.84
CA ASP A 217 35.57 -9.04 14.62
C ASP A 217 35.96 -8.70 13.17
N LYS A 218 36.86 -9.49 12.59
CA LYS A 218 37.33 -9.33 11.19
C LYS A 218 36.15 -9.54 10.22
N LEU A 219 35.33 -10.55 10.48
CA LEU A 219 34.14 -10.89 9.70
C LEU A 219 33.08 -9.78 9.75
N PHE A 220 32.76 -9.29 10.96
CA PHE A 220 31.84 -8.15 11.15
C PHE A 220 32.31 -6.89 10.43
N ASN A 221 33.60 -6.55 10.55
CA ASN A 221 34.17 -5.40 9.86
C ASN A 221 34.05 -5.54 8.32
N ILE A 222 34.38 -6.70 7.75
CA ILE A 222 34.31 -6.94 6.31
C ILE A 222 32.87 -6.86 5.77
N ILE A 223 31.92 -7.54 6.41
CA ILE A 223 30.53 -7.56 5.96
C ILE A 223 29.90 -6.16 6.08
N ARG A 224 30.10 -5.48 7.21
CA ARG A 224 29.67 -4.09 7.41
C ARG A 224 30.22 -3.17 6.31
N ASP A 225 31.51 -3.32 5.95
CA ASP A 225 32.17 -2.44 4.99
C ASP A 225 31.68 -2.67 3.55
N CYS A 226 31.40 -3.93 3.16
CA CYS A 226 30.68 -4.24 1.93
C CYS A 226 29.29 -3.58 1.91
N LEU A 227 28.53 -3.68 2.99
CA LEU A 227 27.17 -3.13 3.11
C LEU A 227 27.15 -1.59 3.09
N ILE A 228 28.15 -0.92 3.70
CA ILE A 228 28.33 0.54 3.60
C ILE A 228 28.70 0.94 2.16
N LYS A 229 29.61 0.20 1.50
CA LYS A 229 30.04 0.51 0.12
C LYS A 229 28.88 0.38 -0.89
N GLU A 230 28.04 -0.64 -0.73
CA GLU A 230 26.81 -0.83 -1.52
C GLU A 230 25.66 0.11 -1.10
N LYS A 231 25.91 1.04 -0.17
CA LYS A 231 24.98 2.07 0.32
C LYS A 231 23.67 1.49 0.88
N CYS A 232 23.73 0.28 1.45
CA CYS A 232 22.59 -0.38 2.08
C CYS A 232 22.10 0.42 3.32
N VAL A 233 20.83 0.26 3.66
CA VAL A 233 20.25 0.83 4.90
C VAL A 233 20.20 -0.25 5.96
N PHE A 234 20.88 -0.05 7.08
CA PHE A 234 20.83 -1.00 8.20
C PHE A 234 19.54 -0.81 8.99
N PHE A 235 18.83 -1.91 9.23
CA PHE A 235 17.63 -1.95 10.09
C PHE A 235 17.63 -3.13 11.08
N GLY A 236 18.63 -4.01 11.03
CA GLY A 236 18.81 -5.14 11.96
C GLY A 236 19.59 -4.81 13.23
N ALA A 237 20.34 -5.81 13.74
CA ALA A 237 21.11 -5.71 14.97
C ALA A 237 22.00 -4.46 15.09
N LEU A 238 22.70 -4.05 14.01
CA LEU A 238 23.53 -2.82 14.02
C LEU A 238 22.71 -1.55 14.29
N ALA A 239 21.51 -1.44 13.75
CA ALA A 239 20.64 -0.27 13.95
C ALA A 239 20.14 -0.20 15.41
N ASN A 240 19.69 -1.33 15.98
CA ASN A 240 19.32 -1.40 17.40
C ASN A 240 20.47 -1.00 18.32
N LYS A 241 21.70 -1.49 18.05
CA LYS A 241 22.91 -1.15 18.82
C LYS A 241 23.17 0.37 18.86
N LEU A 242 22.89 1.07 17.77
CA LEU A 242 23.06 2.51 17.65
C LEU A 242 21.94 3.27 18.40
N TYR A 243 20.69 2.84 18.27
CA TYR A 243 19.58 3.40 19.05
C TYR A 243 19.74 3.13 20.56
N LEU A 244 20.24 1.95 20.96
CA LEU A 244 20.50 1.59 22.36
C LEU A 244 21.43 2.60 23.03
N LYS A 245 22.51 3.01 22.35
CA LYS A 245 23.48 3.99 22.87
C LYS A 245 22.93 5.40 23.09
N THR A 246 21.71 5.70 22.65
CA THR A 246 21.01 6.96 23.01
C THR A 246 20.47 6.94 24.43
N LEU A 247 20.31 5.76 25.05
CA LEU A 247 19.86 5.64 26.45
C LEU A 247 21.06 5.63 27.43
N PRO A 248 21.01 6.40 28.54
CA PRO A 248 22.11 6.48 29.52
C PRO A 248 22.63 5.12 30.01
N LYS A 249 21.72 4.18 30.37
CA LYS A 249 22.03 2.81 30.83
C LYS A 249 22.85 1.97 29.83
N PHE A 250 22.95 2.39 28.57
CA PHE A 250 23.62 1.67 27.49
C PHE A 250 24.69 2.49 26.74
N LYS A 251 24.77 3.82 26.93
CA LYS A 251 25.74 4.75 26.29
C LYS A 251 27.18 4.21 26.36
N ASN A 252 27.60 3.82 27.55
CA ASN A 252 28.97 3.38 27.84
C ASN A 252 29.20 1.87 27.63
N LYS A 253 28.16 1.08 27.33
CA LYS A 253 28.33 -0.38 27.16
C LYS A 253 29.08 -0.72 25.87
N THR A 254 30.04 -1.63 25.97
CA THR A 254 30.78 -2.18 24.83
C THR A 254 29.81 -2.96 23.93
N ILE A 255 29.84 -2.68 22.63
CA ILE A 255 29.02 -3.37 21.65
C ILE A 255 29.81 -4.59 21.14
N PRO A 256 29.30 -5.83 21.31
CA PRO A 256 29.94 -6.98 20.70
C PRO A 256 29.79 -6.90 19.17
N ARG A 257 30.90 -7.12 18.47
CA ARG A 257 31.01 -7.04 17.00
C ARG A 257 30.57 -8.35 16.33
N ILE A 258 29.38 -8.82 16.71
CA ILE A 258 28.78 -10.04 16.16
C ILE A 258 28.29 -9.76 14.71
N PRO A 259 28.64 -10.59 13.70
CA PRO A 259 28.33 -10.37 12.28
C PRO A 259 26.86 -10.67 11.92
N ASP A 260 25.90 -10.08 12.65
CA ASP A 260 24.46 -10.13 12.40
C ASP A 260 23.99 -8.86 11.68
N PHE A 261 23.46 -8.97 10.45
CA PHE A 261 23.03 -7.81 9.66
C PHE A 261 21.70 -8.03 8.92
N ASP A 262 20.66 -7.28 9.29
CA ASP A 262 19.47 -7.09 8.45
C ASP A 262 19.53 -5.71 7.78
N VAL A 263 19.41 -5.69 6.44
CA VAL A 263 19.57 -4.49 5.62
C VAL A 263 18.55 -4.39 4.48
N LEU A 264 18.26 -3.17 4.05
CA LEU A 264 17.60 -2.88 2.77
C LEU A 264 18.66 -2.60 1.70
N SER A 265 18.50 -3.17 0.50
CA SER A 265 19.32 -2.87 -0.68
C SER A 265 18.45 -2.74 -1.94
N SER A 266 18.81 -1.81 -2.83
CA SER A 266 18.17 -1.66 -4.14
C SER A 266 18.47 -2.83 -5.09
N ASP A 267 19.59 -3.55 -4.89
CA ASP A 267 19.87 -4.82 -5.55
C ASP A 267 20.41 -5.84 -4.53
N PRO A 268 19.51 -6.59 -3.86
CA PRO A 268 19.91 -7.61 -2.90
C PRO A 268 20.79 -8.72 -3.47
N ARG A 269 20.62 -9.07 -4.76
CA ARG A 269 21.37 -10.15 -5.41
C ARG A 269 22.82 -9.76 -5.64
N LYS A 270 23.06 -8.53 -6.13
CA LYS A 270 24.41 -7.94 -6.25
C LYS A 270 25.08 -7.79 -4.89
N THR A 271 24.36 -7.25 -3.89
CA THR A 271 24.91 -7.09 -2.53
C THR A 271 25.32 -8.45 -1.93
N ALA A 272 24.46 -9.47 -2.01
CA ALA A 272 24.77 -10.83 -1.55
C ALA A 272 25.98 -11.43 -2.26
N ASN A 273 26.06 -11.28 -3.59
CA ASN A 273 27.17 -11.77 -4.40
C ASN A 273 28.50 -11.06 -4.08
N ILE A 274 28.47 -9.75 -3.78
CA ILE A 274 29.67 -8.98 -3.40
C ILE A 274 30.20 -9.46 -2.05
N ILE A 275 29.33 -9.68 -1.07
CA ILE A 275 29.72 -10.25 0.24
C ILE A 275 30.29 -11.67 0.04
N LYS A 276 29.58 -12.54 -0.70
CA LYS A 276 30.06 -13.91 -1.02
C LYS A 276 31.45 -13.91 -1.66
N LYS A 277 31.69 -13.03 -2.65
CA LYS A 277 33.02 -12.87 -3.28
C LYS A 277 34.06 -12.38 -2.27
N LYS A 278 33.75 -11.36 -1.45
CA LYS A 278 34.74 -10.79 -0.52
C LYS A 278 35.10 -11.71 0.64
N LEU A 279 34.18 -12.58 1.07
CA LEU A 279 34.45 -13.62 2.06
C LEU A 279 35.30 -14.76 1.48
N LYS A 280 35.02 -15.22 0.25
CA LYS A 280 35.91 -16.19 -0.44
C LYS A 280 37.33 -15.66 -0.64
N GLN A 281 37.48 -14.36 -0.96
CA GLN A 281 38.79 -13.70 -1.05
C GLN A 281 39.62 -13.68 0.26
N ILE A 282 39.05 -14.02 1.41
CA ILE A 282 39.79 -14.14 2.69
C ILE A 282 39.88 -15.59 3.19
N GLY A 283 39.74 -16.58 2.28
CA GLY A 283 39.84 -18.00 2.59
C GLY A 283 38.55 -18.67 3.07
N LEU A 284 37.45 -17.93 3.26
CA LEU A 284 36.17 -18.51 3.68
C LEU A 284 35.44 -19.16 2.50
N ASN A 285 35.74 -20.44 2.26
CA ASN A 285 35.23 -21.17 1.12
C ASN A 285 33.75 -21.59 1.23
N SER A 286 33.29 -21.93 2.44
CA SER A 286 31.94 -22.46 2.74
C SER A 286 30.84 -21.38 2.79
N VAL A 287 30.90 -20.40 1.88
CA VAL A 287 30.02 -19.22 1.85
C VAL A 287 29.03 -19.31 0.69
N TYR A 288 27.74 -19.22 1.02
CA TYR A 288 26.63 -19.38 0.07
C TYR A 288 25.50 -18.36 0.30
N THR A 289 24.56 -18.33 -0.62
CA THR A 289 23.54 -17.28 -0.76
C THR A 289 22.21 -17.90 -1.14
N VAL A 290 21.21 -17.82 -0.27
CA VAL A 290 19.89 -18.44 -0.46
C VAL A 290 18.84 -17.36 -0.73
N MET A 291 18.16 -17.42 -1.88
CA MET A 291 17.03 -16.54 -2.15
C MET A 291 15.79 -17.04 -1.39
N LYS A 292 15.12 -16.14 -0.67
CA LYS A 292 13.84 -16.38 -0.01
C LYS A 292 12.73 -15.67 -0.78
N LYS A 293 11.62 -16.38 -1.03
CA LYS A 293 10.41 -15.77 -1.60
C LYS A 293 9.76 -14.83 -0.59
N GLY A 294 9.28 -13.68 -1.07
CA GLY A 294 8.42 -12.78 -0.30
C GLY A 294 7.04 -13.38 -0.01
N ILE A 295 6.22 -12.65 0.76
CA ILE A 295 4.87 -13.09 1.15
C ILE A 295 3.91 -11.89 1.14
N GLY A 296 2.95 -11.94 0.21
CA GLY A 296 2.02 -10.84 -0.03
C GLY A 296 2.76 -9.52 -0.25
N GLU A 297 2.18 -8.43 0.25
CA GLU A 297 2.77 -7.09 0.24
C GLU A 297 3.52 -6.76 1.55
N ILE A 298 3.72 -7.76 2.43
CA ILE A 298 4.27 -7.56 3.80
C ILE A 298 5.77 -7.84 3.88
N ILE A 299 6.24 -8.95 3.30
CA ILE A 299 7.67 -9.31 3.31
C ILE A 299 8.18 -9.42 1.88
N ALA A 300 9.21 -8.64 1.59
CA ALA A 300 9.88 -8.64 0.28
C ALA A 300 10.64 -9.94 0.00
N PRO A 301 10.86 -10.28 -1.28
CA PRO A 301 11.95 -11.16 -1.66
C PRO A 301 13.28 -10.67 -1.09
N HIS A 302 14.09 -11.59 -0.57
CA HIS A 302 15.33 -11.26 0.12
C HIS A 302 16.38 -12.36 -0.05
N TYR A 303 17.64 -12.00 0.17
CA TYR A 303 18.78 -12.92 0.10
C TYR A 303 19.37 -13.13 1.49
N GLU A 304 19.51 -14.39 1.87
CA GLU A 304 20.21 -14.84 3.05
C GLU A 304 21.67 -15.17 2.68
N VAL A 305 22.64 -14.57 3.36
CA VAL A 305 24.08 -14.87 3.19
C VAL A 305 24.53 -15.74 4.37
N LYS A 306 25.13 -16.89 4.06
CA LYS A 306 25.46 -17.93 5.03
C LYS A 306 26.92 -18.38 4.96
N ILE A 307 27.45 -18.82 6.10
CA ILE A 307 28.78 -19.39 6.27
C ILE A 307 28.61 -20.68 7.09
N GLY A 308 28.76 -21.85 6.45
CA GLY A 308 28.40 -23.13 7.10
C GLY A 308 26.92 -23.17 7.51
N SER A 309 26.63 -23.53 8.76
CA SER A 309 25.28 -23.46 9.33
C SER A 309 24.76 -22.04 9.53
N GLU A 310 25.65 -21.07 9.75
CA GLU A 310 25.30 -19.76 10.30
C GLU A 310 24.87 -18.76 9.23
N THR A 311 23.97 -17.85 9.61
CA THR A 311 23.50 -16.76 8.76
C THR A 311 24.08 -15.43 9.22
N VAL A 312 24.79 -14.74 8.33
CA VAL A 312 25.50 -13.48 8.64
C VAL A 312 24.82 -12.24 8.06
N ALA A 313 23.95 -12.38 7.04
CA ALA A 313 23.15 -11.25 6.57
C ALA A 313 21.82 -11.66 5.96
N PHE A 314 20.77 -10.88 6.24
CA PHE A 314 19.52 -10.85 5.47
C PHE A 314 19.43 -9.53 4.72
N ILE A 315 19.31 -9.61 3.39
CA ILE A 315 19.36 -8.48 2.48
C ILE A 315 18.02 -8.40 1.76
N TYR A 316 17.18 -7.47 2.17
CA TYR A 316 15.80 -7.32 1.70
C TYR A 316 15.71 -6.29 0.58
N GLN A 317 14.84 -6.57 -0.41
CA GLN A 317 14.41 -5.57 -1.36
C GLN A 317 13.41 -4.62 -0.67
N PRO A 318 13.50 -3.30 -0.84
CA PRO A 318 12.45 -2.38 -0.41
C PRO A 318 11.21 -2.53 -1.31
N LEU A 319 10.00 -2.64 -0.73
CA LEU A 319 8.72 -2.68 -1.46
C LEU A 319 8.15 -1.29 -1.77
N ALA A 320 8.72 -0.26 -1.14
CA ALA A 320 8.31 1.13 -1.19
C ALA A 320 9.56 2.01 -0.90
N CYS A 321 9.46 3.34 -1.01
CA CYS A 321 10.56 4.20 -0.59
C CYS A 321 10.53 4.37 0.95
N HIS A 322 11.33 3.58 1.67
CA HIS A 322 11.36 3.56 3.15
C HIS A 322 12.44 4.48 3.73
N SER A 323 12.07 5.29 4.72
CA SER A 323 12.90 6.36 5.30
C SER A 323 14.13 5.87 6.06
N TYR A 324 15.23 6.64 5.97
CA TYR A 324 16.46 6.45 6.72
C TYR A 324 17.11 7.78 7.13
N ASN A 325 17.98 7.70 8.13
CA ASN A 325 18.87 8.78 8.54
C ASN A 325 20.31 8.46 8.10
N VAL A 326 21.08 9.48 7.77
CA VAL A 326 22.52 9.36 7.53
C VAL A 326 23.25 9.81 8.80
N ILE A 327 24.14 8.96 9.31
CA ILE A 327 25.02 9.28 10.43
C ILE A 327 26.48 9.10 10.01
N LYS A 328 27.37 9.86 10.65
CA LYS A 328 28.82 9.75 10.44
C LYS A 328 29.43 8.93 11.56
N ILE A 329 30.15 7.85 11.22
CA ILE A 329 30.95 7.05 12.17
C ILE A 329 32.39 7.07 11.67
N GLY A 330 33.27 7.73 12.43
CA GLY A 330 34.63 8.06 11.99
C GLY A 330 34.60 8.90 10.70
N LYS A 331 35.33 8.47 9.67
CA LYS A 331 35.37 9.12 8.35
C LYS A 331 34.25 8.66 7.38
N ARG A 332 33.30 7.81 7.80
CA ARG A 332 32.31 7.18 6.91
C ARG A 332 30.87 7.56 7.22
N ASN A 333 30.08 7.77 6.17
CA ASN A 333 28.62 7.96 6.25
C ASN A 333 27.92 6.60 6.19
N ILE A 334 26.99 6.35 7.11
CA ILE A 334 26.23 5.11 7.26
C ILE A 334 24.74 5.44 7.26
N ARG A 335 23.94 4.67 6.53
CA ARG A 335 22.48 4.82 6.46
C ARG A 335 21.81 3.88 7.46
N ILE A 336 21.07 4.43 8.41
CA ILE A 336 20.31 3.67 9.41
C ILE A 336 18.82 3.95 9.18
N ALA A 337 18.00 2.90 9.13
CA ALA A 337 16.55 3.05 9.04
C ALA A 337 16.02 3.91 10.20
N THR A 338 15.02 4.75 9.94
CA THR A 338 14.34 5.48 11.03
C THR A 338 13.63 4.49 11.97
N ILE A 339 13.31 4.93 13.19
CA ILE A 339 12.53 4.10 14.12
C ILE A 339 11.19 3.70 13.48
N ASP A 340 10.52 4.61 12.77
CA ASP A 340 9.28 4.32 12.04
C ASP A 340 9.47 3.21 10.98
N THR A 341 10.56 3.25 10.19
CA THR A 341 10.90 2.16 9.27
C THR A 341 11.20 0.84 10.00
N MET A 342 11.98 0.88 11.09
CA MET A 342 12.33 -0.34 11.85
C MET A 342 11.10 -1.00 12.47
N LEU A 343 10.21 -0.21 13.08
CA LEU A 343 8.97 -0.70 13.68
C LEU A 343 8.01 -1.25 12.63
N SER A 344 7.92 -0.64 11.44
CA SER A 344 7.17 -1.19 10.32
C SER A 344 7.64 -2.60 9.95
N PHE A 345 8.95 -2.81 9.75
CA PHE A 345 9.49 -4.11 9.38
C PHE A 345 9.38 -5.15 10.52
N TYR A 346 9.62 -4.75 11.77
CA TYR A 346 9.56 -5.69 12.91
C TYR A 346 8.13 -6.16 13.19
N LEU A 347 7.18 -5.22 13.21
CA LEU A 347 5.78 -5.55 13.43
C LEU A 347 5.16 -6.26 12.21
N ALA A 348 5.79 -6.21 11.03
CA ALA A 348 5.48 -7.08 9.90
C ALA A 348 5.97 -8.52 10.12
N PHE A 349 7.20 -8.71 10.63
CA PHE A 349 7.79 -10.03 10.81
C PHE A 349 7.05 -10.90 11.84
N ILE A 350 6.52 -10.34 12.93
CA ILE A 350 5.80 -11.10 13.99
C ILE A 350 4.44 -11.71 13.55
N HIS A 351 3.94 -11.36 12.37
CA HIS A 351 2.72 -11.92 11.79
C HIS A 351 2.99 -12.90 10.65
N VAL A 352 4.26 -13.24 10.42
CA VAL A 352 4.68 -14.25 9.45
C VAL A 352 5.34 -15.42 10.17
N ASN A 353 4.84 -16.63 9.90
CA ASN A 353 5.25 -17.87 10.56
C ASN A 353 6.55 -18.45 9.96
N ARG A 354 7.65 -17.69 9.99
CA ARG A 354 8.99 -18.19 9.61
C ARG A 354 9.75 -18.70 10.84
N PRO A 355 10.38 -19.89 10.82
CA PRO A 355 11.17 -20.42 11.95
C PRO A 355 12.34 -19.54 12.41
N TYR A 356 12.85 -18.65 11.55
CA TYR A 356 13.94 -17.71 11.87
C TYR A 356 13.47 -16.36 12.44
N TYR A 357 12.16 -16.18 12.69
CA TYR A 357 11.60 -15.05 13.42
C TYR A 357 11.07 -15.51 14.78
N ASP A 358 11.78 -15.16 15.85
CA ASP A 358 11.25 -15.21 17.21
C ASP A 358 10.30 -14.02 17.42
N PRO A 359 8.97 -14.23 17.57
CA PRO A 359 8.02 -13.14 17.66
C PRO A 359 8.19 -12.33 18.95
N ASN A 360 8.63 -12.95 20.04
CA ASN A 360 8.77 -12.31 21.34
C ASN A 360 10.03 -11.42 21.38
N ARG A 361 11.16 -11.93 20.87
CA ARG A 361 12.38 -11.11 20.70
C ARG A 361 12.13 -9.91 19.78
N ILE A 362 11.39 -10.08 18.69
CA ILE A 362 11.05 -8.98 17.78
C ILE A 362 10.09 -7.97 18.44
N LEU A 363 9.11 -8.43 19.23
CA LEU A 363 8.27 -7.54 20.05
C LEU A 363 9.10 -6.74 21.07
N CYS A 364 10.03 -7.37 21.79
CA CYS A 364 10.90 -6.69 22.74
C CYS A 364 11.85 -5.68 22.08
N MET A 365 12.37 -5.99 20.88
CA MET A 365 13.12 -5.03 20.06
C MET A 365 12.24 -3.84 19.65
N SER A 366 10.96 -4.08 19.34
CA SER A 366 9.99 -3.05 18.97
C SER A 366 9.59 -2.18 20.17
N GLU A 367 9.34 -2.77 21.35
CA GLU A 367 9.11 -2.06 22.60
C GLU A 367 10.31 -1.16 22.97
N PHE A 368 11.53 -1.69 22.86
CA PHE A 368 12.75 -0.91 23.08
C PHE A 368 12.82 0.31 22.15
N LEU A 369 12.63 0.12 20.85
CA LEU A 369 12.64 1.21 19.86
C LEU A 369 11.53 2.23 20.12
N PHE A 370 10.35 1.78 20.51
CA PHE A 370 9.24 2.65 20.89
C PHE A 370 9.58 3.51 22.12
N LYS A 371 10.17 2.94 23.17
CA LYS A 371 10.67 3.68 24.35
C LYS A 371 11.72 4.74 23.99
N VAL A 372 12.63 4.43 23.04
CA VAL A 372 13.57 5.43 22.49
C VAL A 372 12.82 6.53 21.72
N GLN A 373 11.82 6.16 20.92
CA GLN A 373 11.03 7.11 20.15
C GLN A 373 10.24 8.07 21.05
N GLU A 374 9.58 7.57 22.09
CA GLU A 374 8.80 8.41 23.02
C GLU A 374 9.69 9.43 23.73
N LYS A 375 10.81 8.99 24.30
CA LYS A 375 11.74 9.87 25.02
C LYS A 375 12.34 10.96 24.13
N ASN A 376 12.56 10.68 22.85
CA ASN A 376 13.26 11.57 21.92
C ASN A 376 12.34 12.13 20.81
N ARG A 377 11.01 12.15 21.02
CA ARG A 377 10.01 12.37 19.96
C ARG A 377 10.12 13.72 19.22
N LEU A 378 10.76 14.73 19.83
CA LEU A 378 10.96 16.07 19.28
C LEU A 378 12.42 16.36 18.86
N GLU A 379 13.33 15.41 19.02
CA GLU A 379 14.78 15.62 18.92
C GLU A 379 15.27 16.02 17.51
N GLN A 380 14.59 15.52 16.47
CA GLN A 380 14.71 15.84 15.04
C GLN A 380 16.11 15.89 14.39
N LYS A 381 17.18 15.47 15.10
CA LYS A 381 18.57 15.52 14.64
C LYS A 381 19.26 14.16 14.61
N GLY A 382 20.22 14.01 13.70
CA GLY A 382 21.06 12.82 13.55
C GLY A 382 20.26 11.51 13.43
N LEU A 383 20.61 10.53 14.27
CA LEU A 383 19.95 9.22 14.32
C LEU A 383 18.48 9.29 14.76
N LEU A 384 18.14 10.25 15.62
CA LEU A 384 16.83 10.40 16.26
C LEU A 384 15.85 11.27 15.44
N LYS A 385 16.27 11.73 14.25
CA LYS A 385 15.36 12.41 13.32
C LYS A 385 14.22 11.49 12.88
N ARG A 386 12.98 11.96 13.01
CA ARG A 386 11.80 11.28 12.47
C ARG A 386 11.38 11.93 11.15
N PHE A 387 10.43 11.33 10.45
CA PHE A 387 9.83 11.92 9.24
C PHE A 387 10.87 12.29 8.17
N SER A 388 11.96 11.51 8.08
CA SER A 388 13.08 11.77 7.17
C SER A 388 12.65 11.57 5.72
N VAL A 389 12.86 12.59 4.88
CA VAL A 389 12.60 12.55 3.43
C VAL A 389 13.58 11.66 2.66
N ASN A 390 14.74 11.34 3.25
CA ASN A 390 15.70 10.41 2.65
C ASN A 390 15.16 8.98 2.74
N CYS A 391 14.93 8.32 1.61
CA CYS A 391 14.40 6.95 1.58
C CYS A 391 15.12 6.04 0.57
N ILE A 392 14.98 4.72 0.76
CA ILE A 392 15.52 3.66 -0.13
C ILE A 392 14.37 2.84 -0.72
N GLY A 393 14.47 2.53 -2.01
CA GLY A 393 13.41 1.91 -2.80
C GLY A 393 12.72 2.92 -3.71
N GLU A 394 11.70 2.45 -4.42
CA GLU A 394 10.84 3.26 -5.28
C GLU A 394 9.41 3.21 -4.73
N GLN A 395 8.69 4.31 -4.75
CA GLN A 395 7.29 4.35 -4.36
C GLN A 395 6.42 4.31 -5.62
N ALA A 396 5.51 3.33 -5.70
CA ALA A 396 4.54 3.28 -6.79
C ALA A 396 3.64 4.52 -6.77
N THR A 397 3.56 5.21 -7.91
CA THR A 397 2.76 6.42 -8.09
C THR A 397 1.43 6.08 -8.74
N MET A 398 0.44 6.98 -8.63
CA MET A 398 -0.81 6.83 -9.37
C MET A 398 -0.61 6.76 -10.90
N ALA A 399 0.52 7.26 -11.43
CA ALA A 399 0.87 7.10 -12.83
C ALA A 399 1.41 5.69 -13.14
N SER A 400 2.34 5.16 -12.32
CA SER A 400 2.90 3.81 -12.56
C SER A 400 1.87 2.70 -12.31
N ILE A 401 1.02 2.83 -11.28
CA ILE A 401 -0.10 1.88 -11.02
C ILE A 401 -1.07 1.84 -12.22
N ARG A 402 -1.40 3.00 -12.81
CA ARG A 402 -2.24 3.07 -14.02
C ARG A 402 -1.54 2.49 -15.25
N ALA A 403 -0.24 2.70 -15.41
CA ALA A 403 0.54 2.10 -16.48
C ALA A 403 0.63 0.57 -16.36
N GLU A 404 0.81 0.05 -15.14
CA GLU A 404 0.80 -1.39 -14.87
C GLU A 404 -0.58 -2.00 -15.15
N LYS A 405 -1.68 -1.40 -14.66
CA LYS A 405 -3.04 -1.84 -15.02
C LYS A 405 -3.28 -1.77 -16.54
N SER A 406 -2.75 -0.77 -17.25
CA SER A 406 -2.86 -0.72 -18.72
C SER A 406 -2.07 -1.85 -19.39
N LYS A 407 -0.85 -2.17 -18.93
CA LYS A 407 -0.07 -3.31 -19.42
C LYS A 407 -0.82 -4.64 -19.17
N LYS A 408 -1.33 -4.85 -17.95
CA LYS A 408 -2.15 -6.01 -17.58
C LYS A 408 -3.43 -6.10 -18.40
N TYR A 409 -4.04 -4.98 -18.76
CA TYR A 409 -5.20 -4.99 -19.65
C TYR A 409 -4.84 -5.49 -21.05
N PHE A 410 -3.71 -5.08 -21.62
CA PHE A 410 -3.25 -5.61 -22.91
C PHE A 410 -2.83 -7.09 -22.85
N GLU A 411 -2.28 -7.56 -21.72
CA GLU A 411 -1.95 -8.97 -21.48
C GLU A 411 -3.21 -9.86 -21.33
N LEU A 412 -4.31 -9.32 -20.78
CA LEU A 412 -5.47 -10.11 -20.35
C LEU A 412 -6.76 -9.83 -21.12
N LYS A 413 -6.81 -8.83 -22.01
CA LYS A 413 -8.03 -8.38 -22.74
C LYS A 413 -8.80 -9.49 -23.47
N ASP A 414 -8.10 -10.53 -23.93
CA ASP A 414 -8.69 -11.66 -24.66
C ASP A 414 -9.07 -12.84 -23.73
N LYS A 415 -8.68 -12.78 -22.44
CA LYS A 415 -9.05 -13.72 -21.37
C LYS A 415 -10.26 -13.25 -20.53
N ARG A 416 -11.10 -12.35 -21.06
CA ARG A 416 -12.25 -11.80 -20.33
C ARG A 416 -13.16 -12.90 -19.78
N GLY A 417 -13.39 -12.89 -18.47
CA GLY A 417 -14.20 -13.89 -17.75
C GLY A 417 -13.41 -14.98 -17.03
N THR A 418 -12.08 -15.00 -17.11
CA THR A 418 -11.23 -15.78 -16.19
C THR A 418 -11.03 -15.05 -14.86
N SER A 419 -10.69 -15.79 -13.80
CA SER A 419 -10.30 -15.22 -12.50
C SER A 419 -9.15 -14.21 -12.65
N GLU A 420 -8.11 -14.59 -13.39
CA GLU A 420 -6.93 -13.75 -13.70
C GLU A 420 -7.31 -12.38 -14.30
N TYR A 421 -8.35 -12.32 -15.15
CA TYR A 421 -8.85 -11.03 -15.66
C TYR A 421 -9.62 -10.24 -14.58
N GLU A 422 -10.49 -10.91 -13.82
CA GLU A 422 -11.29 -10.27 -12.78
C GLU A 422 -10.44 -9.78 -11.59
N GLU A 423 -9.34 -10.44 -11.26
CA GLU A 423 -8.41 -10.04 -10.19
C GLU A 423 -7.82 -8.62 -10.40
N TYR A 424 -7.65 -8.21 -11.66
CA TYR A 424 -7.22 -6.87 -12.03
C TYR A 424 -8.38 -5.93 -12.43
N PHE A 425 -9.44 -6.47 -13.04
CA PHE A 425 -10.47 -5.73 -13.77
C PHE A 425 -11.93 -6.17 -13.47
N LEU A 426 -12.20 -6.66 -12.25
CA LEU A 426 -13.57 -6.93 -11.79
C LEU A 426 -14.48 -5.71 -12.05
N HIS A 427 -15.61 -5.97 -12.68
CA HIS A 427 -16.77 -5.10 -12.77
C HIS A 427 -18.01 -6.01 -12.79
N TYR A 428 -18.70 -6.10 -11.66
CA TYR A 428 -19.74 -7.09 -11.41
C TYR A 428 -21.01 -6.44 -10.86
N THR A 429 -22.02 -6.38 -11.73
CA THR A 429 -23.36 -5.86 -11.46
C THR A 429 -24.34 -7.04 -11.50
N PRO A 430 -24.82 -7.59 -10.36
CA PRO A 430 -25.65 -8.79 -10.37
C PRO A 430 -27.02 -8.56 -11.05
N SER A 431 -27.56 -7.35 -10.90
CA SER A 431 -28.84 -6.90 -11.49
C SER A 431 -28.86 -7.07 -13.02
N GLU A 432 -27.78 -6.69 -13.71
CA GLU A 432 -27.61 -6.91 -15.15
C GLU A 432 -27.67 -8.39 -15.57
N LYS A 433 -27.18 -9.30 -14.70
CA LYS A 433 -27.16 -10.74 -15.03
C LYS A 433 -28.54 -11.37 -14.92
N LYS A 434 -29.39 -10.90 -13.98
CA LYS A 434 -30.80 -11.34 -13.91
C LYS A 434 -31.56 -11.03 -15.21
N GLY A 435 -31.32 -9.86 -15.82
CA GLY A 435 -31.89 -9.46 -17.11
C GLY A 435 -31.41 -10.26 -18.34
N LYS A 436 -30.39 -11.13 -18.20
CA LYS A 436 -29.80 -11.91 -19.32
C LYS A 436 -30.27 -13.38 -19.37
N LYS A 437 -31.39 -13.72 -18.71
CA LYS A 437 -32.08 -15.02 -18.88
C LYS A 437 -32.70 -15.18 -20.28
N THR A 438 -31.89 -15.69 -21.21
CA THR A 438 -32.30 -16.50 -22.38
C THR A 438 -33.59 -16.09 -23.11
N ARG A 439 -33.52 -15.06 -23.98
CA ARG A 439 -34.34 -15.06 -25.21
C ARG A 439 -33.82 -16.18 -26.13
N SER A 440 -34.40 -17.37 -26.01
CA SER A 440 -34.08 -18.51 -26.86
C SER A 440 -34.40 -18.19 -28.33
N LYS A 441 -33.38 -18.16 -29.19
CA LYS A 441 -33.58 -18.02 -30.64
C LYS A 441 -34.21 -19.30 -31.18
N LYS A 442 -35.55 -19.39 -31.23
CA LYS A 442 -36.26 -20.40 -32.03
C LYS A 442 -35.73 -20.33 -33.47
N LYS A 443 -34.92 -21.31 -33.88
CA LYS A 443 -34.44 -21.45 -35.27
C LYS A 443 -35.63 -21.84 -36.15
N THR A 444 -36.23 -20.89 -36.86
CA THR A 444 -37.25 -21.18 -37.88
C THR A 444 -36.58 -21.82 -39.10
N THR A 445 -36.64 -23.13 -39.19
CA THR A 445 -36.06 -23.96 -40.24
C THR A 445 -36.83 -23.85 -41.57
N ARG A 446 -36.64 -22.74 -42.30
CA ARG A 446 -37.11 -22.64 -43.70
C ARG A 446 -36.35 -23.64 -44.59
N LYS A 447 -36.99 -24.77 -44.91
CA LYS A 447 -36.54 -25.73 -45.93
C LYS A 447 -36.29 -25.00 -47.26
N LYS A 448 -35.16 -25.27 -47.91
CA LYS A 448 -34.83 -24.76 -49.26
C LYS A 448 -35.25 -25.77 -50.33
N THR A 449 -36.37 -25.54 -51.02
CA THR A 449 -36.71 -26.24 -52.27
C THR A 449 -35.94 -25.65 -53.45
N LYS A 450 -35.42 -26.50 -54.34
CA LYS A 450 -34.65 -26.10 -55.53
C LYS A 450 -35.60 -25.70 -56.67
N ARG A 451 -35.29 -24.65 -57.44
CA ARG A 451 -35.78 -24.50 -58.83
C ARG A 451 -34.70 -23.89 -59.74
N LYS A 452 -34.74 -24.23 -61.03
CA LYS A 452 -33.59 -24.16 -61.95
C LYS A 452 -33.30 -22.74 -62.49
N ARG A 453 -32.03 -22.46 -62.81
CA ARG A 453 -31.61 -21.29 -63.61
C ARG A 453 -32.12 -21.40 -65.05
N ARG A 454 -32.54 -20.28 -65.67
CA ARG A 454 -32.49 -20.04 -67.13
C ARG A 454 -31.87 -18.67 -67.41
N ARG A 455 -31.19 -18.53 -68.55
CA ARG A 455 -30.40 -17.34 -68.95
C ARG A 455 -31.32 -16.22 -69.48
N LYS A 456 -30.89 -14.95 -69.36
CA LYS A 456 -31.24 -13.86 -70.29
C LYS A 456 -29.98 -13.08 -70.68
N LYS A 457 -29.87 -12.69 -71.96
CA LYS A 457 -28.85 -11.78 -72.51
C LYS A 457 -29.35 -10.31 -72.43
N PRO A 458 -28.48 -9.29 -72.60
CA PRO A 458 -28.78 -7.92 -72.19
C PRO A 458 -29.45 -7.05 -73.28
N THR A 459 -30.14 -5.99 -72.85
CA THR A 459 -30.65 -4.91 -73.73
C THR A 459 -30.15 -3.53 -73.29
N ARG A 460 -30.09 -2.59 -74.25
CA ARG A 460 -29.41 -1.30 -74.16
C ARG A 460 -30.25 -0.24 -73.42
N ARG A 461 -29.60 0.71 -72.72
CA ARG A 461 -30.18 2.03 -72.37
C ARG A 461 -29.38 3.15 -73.03
N ARG A 462 -30.06 4.17 -73.57
CA ARG A 462 -29.48 5.35 -74.27
C ARG A 462 -30.13 6.66 -73.74
N LYS A 463 -29.40 7.78 -73.92
CA LYS A 463 -29.66 9.23 -73.71
C LYS A 463 -31.13 9.70 -73.96
N ARG A 464 -31.65 10.89 -73.60
CA ARG A 464 -31.11 12.24 -73.21
C ARG A 464 -31.49 12.60 -71.73
N ARG A 465 -32.03 13.75 -71.24
CA ARG A 465 -32.41 15.11 -71.74
C ARG A 465 -31.95 16.34 -70.89
N LYS A 466 -31.53 16.22 -69.61
CA LYS A 466 -30.96 17.26 -68.68
C LYS A 466 -31.92 18.26 -67.99
N THR A 467 -31.61 18.61 -66.73
CA THR A 467 -31.72 19.99 -66.19
C THR A 467 -30.44 20.43 -65.47
N ARG A 468 -30.17 21.73 -65.61
CA ARG A 468 -29.00 22.56 -65.26
C ARG A 468 -28.77 22.64 -63.73
N ARG A 469 -27.51 22.50 -63.26
CA ARG A 469 -26.52 23.57 -62.87
C ARG A 469 -27.02 24.52 -61.75
N GLY A 470 -26.36 24.70 -60.60
CA GLY A 470 -25.15 24.07 -60.02
C GLY A 470 -23.98 25.04 -59.71
N ARG A 471 -23.04 24.67 -58.81
CA ARG A 471 -21.77 25.40 -58.59
C ARG A 471 -20.62 24.47 -58.16
N ARG A 472 -19.47 24.54 -58.85
CA ARG A 472 -18.20 23.93 -58.42
C ARG A 472 -17.51 24.82 -57.38
N ARG A 473 -16.87 24.24 -56.36
CA ARG A 473 -15.67 24.81 -55.71
C ARG A 473 -14.69 23.69 -55.34
N THR A 474 -13.40 24.02 -55.23
CA THR A 474 -12.30 23.08 -55.53
C THR A 474 -11.42 22.68 -54.34
N ARG A 475 -10.72 21.54 -54.48
CA ARG A 475 -9.74 21.02 -53.51
C ARG A 475 -8.48 21.91 -53.39
N ARG A 476 -8.53 23.03 -52.64
CA ARG A 476 -7.32 23.76 -52.17
C ARG A 476 -7.48 24.25 -50.72
N GLY A 477 -7.39 23.35 -49.74
CA GLY A 477 -7.74 23.66 -48.33
C GLY A 477 -6.98 22.96 -47.20
N ARG A 478 -5.80 22.34 -47.43
CA ARG A 478 -5.10 21.55 -46.37
C ARG A 478 -3.64 21.90 -46.04
N LYS A 479 -3.00 22.89 -46.69
CA LYS A 479 -1.59 23.28 -46.37
C LYS A 479 -1.43 24.50 -45.43
N ASN A 480 -2.37 25.46 -45.39
CA ASN A 480 -2.18 26.72 -44.63
C ASN A 480 -2.33 26.61 -43.09
N THR A 481 -3.09 25.65 -42.57
CA THR A 481 -3.30 25.50 -41.11
C THR A 481 -2.04 25.06 -40.36
N ARG A 482 -1.12 24.31 -41.00
CA ARG A 482 0.17 23.93 -40.42
C ARG A 482 1.15 25.12 -40.34
N ARG A 483 1.17 26.04 -41.31
CA ARG A 483 2.02 27.26 -41.26
C ARG A 483 1.60 28.23 -40.14
N LYS A 484 0.30 28.52 -39.96
CA LYS A 484 -0.18 29.37 -38.84
C LYS A 484 0.14 28.77 -37.45
N LYS A 485 -0.02 27.44 -37.24
CA LYS A 485 0.37 26.79 -35.96
C LYS A 485 1.89 26.83 -35.69
N ARG A 486 2.77 26.74 -36.72
CA ARG A 486 4.23 26.92 -36.53
C ARG A 486 4.60 28.38 -36.16
N ARG A 487 3.98 29.41 -36.75
CA ARG A 487 4.25 30.83 -36.36
C ARG A 487 3.84 31.13 -34.91
N LYS A 488 2.67 30.68 -34.41
CA LYS A 488 2.30 30.86 -32.98
C LYS A 488 3.28 30.17 -32.01
N ARG A 489 3.82 28.98 -32.34
CA ARG A 489 4.84 28.31 -31.50
C ARG A 489 6.19 29.05 -31.46
N ARG A 490 6.65 29.67 -32.55
CA ARG A 490 7.88 30.49 -32.52
C ARG A 490 7.72 31.75 -31.65
N ARG A 491 6.59 32.49 -31.73
CA ARG A 491 6.36 33.65 -30.84
C ARG A 491 6.34 33.28 -29.35
N LYS A 492 5.71 32.16 -28.93
CA LYS A 492 5.77 31.74 -27.50
C LYS A 492 7.18 31.38 -27.01
N ARG A 493 8.05 30.77 -27.82
CA ARG A 493 9.46 30.54 -27.42
C ARG A 493 10.25 31.85 -27.29
N GLY A 494 10.05 32.81 -28.20
CA GLY A 494 10.71 34.13 -28.10
C GLY A 494 10.36 34.91 -26.83
N MET A 495 9.09 34.84 -26.37
CA MET A 495 8.67 35.42 -25.09
C MET A 495 9.35 34.75 -23.89
N ILE A 496 9.37 33.41 -23.85
CA ILE A 496 9.96 32.66 -22.73
C ILE A 496 11.47 32.94 -22.61
N ASN A 497 12.20 32.97 -23.73
CA ASN A 497 13.63 33.29 -23.72
C ASN A 497 13.94 34.74 -23.32
N ARG A 498 13.02 35.70 -23.50
CA ARG A 498 13.15 37.06 -22.93
C ARG A 498 12.86 37.09 -21.43
N PHE A 499 11.93 36.28 -20.95
CA PHE A 499 11.58 36.23 -19.52
C PHE A 499 12.75 35.70 -18.67
N PHE A 500 13.40 34.61 -19.10
CA PHE A 500 14.57 34.07 -18.39
C PHE A 500 15.79 35.01 -18.46
N LYS A 501 16.06 35.66 -19.61
CA LYS A 501 17.20 36.60 -19.72
C LYS A 501 17.11 37.84 -18.81
N ASN A 502 15.93 38.15 -18.29
CA ASN A 502 15.70 39.26 -17.34
C ASN A 502 15.67 38.80 -15.87
N LEU A 503 15.95 37.51 -15.59
CA LEU A 503 15.87 36.92 -14.24
C LEU A 503 17.19 36.31 -13.73
N GLY A 504 18.32 36.52 -14.42
CA GLY A 504 19.65 36.19 -13.89
C GLY A 504 19.98 34.70 -13.77
N PHE A 505 19.38 33.85 -14.62
CA PHE A 505 19.65 32.40 -14.73
C PHE A 505 20.02 32.01 -16.18
#